data_AF-A0A964X6G7-F1
#
_entry.id   AF-A0A964X6G7-F1
#
_cell.length_a   1.000
_cell.length_b   1.000
_cell.length_c   1.000
_cell.angle_alpha   90.00
_cell.angle_beta   90.00
_cell.angle_gamma   90.00
#
_symmetry.space_group_name_H-M   'P 1'
#
loop_
_entity.id
_entity.type
_entity.pdbx_description
1 polymer ?
#
loop_
_entity_poly.entity_id
_entity_poly.type
_entity_poly.pdbx_seq_one_letter_code
_entity_poly.pdbx_strand_id
1 'polypeptide(L)'
;MNIKERAPVAREFTRYSSARSRFLEAAQRLGASFESYENPMGDREEPLVTDVAVFGEDNAERALLVISGTHGLEGPAGSAAQSAWLENRNSTGLPSGIRLVFIHALNPWGFARMSRTTEDNIDLNRNFVDFERSLPGNERYPEIHAIACPEHYDEKVVERITEGLKAYAEQHGYEALTNGLGGGQYTHADGLHYGGRGKAWSRKVLEEVIERHLAGVPRVGVIDWHTGRGDYAEPFFLCFSSPGSETYRLAIDWWGEEAILRKDEIGAAYEGEAPPPRSGLLFSGIEAALGEESDTVGAVIEFGTYEPERVIRAELIDRFLKFGTVDESLRPQLRATMIEAFCPNDARWRSAVEAHGLEITEQAVEGLKRWP
;
A
#
# COMPACT_ATOMS: atom_id res chain seq x y z
N MET A 1 43.35 -10.13 -9.92
CA MET A 1 42.64 -10.10 -11.21
C MET A 1 41.15 -10.01 -10.89
N ASN A 2 40.49 -9.00 -11.46
CA ASN A 2 39.18 -8.44 -11.08
C ASN A 2 38.03 -9.46 -10.98
N ILE A 3 37.34 -9.47 -9.82
CA ILE A 3 35.95 -9.94 -9.72
C ILE A 3 35.08 -8.74 -10.04
N LYS A 4 34.72 -8.60 -11.31
CA LYS A 4 33.68 -7.66 -11.76
C LYS A 4 32.31 -8.15 -11.30
N GLU A 5 31.59 -7.23 -10.66
CA GLU A 5 30.13 -7.07 -10.66
C GLU A 5 29.26 -8.34 -10.47
N ARG A 6 28.92 -8.61 -9.21
CA ARG A 6 27.60 -9.20 -8.92
C ARG A 6 26.68 -8.10 -8.41
N ALA A 7 25.80 -7.63 -9.30
CA ALA A 7 24.48 -7.16 -8.90
C ALA A 7 23.40 -7.97 -9.63
N PRO A 8 22.97 -9.14 -9.10
CA PRO A 8 21.84 -9.86 -9.70
C PRO A 8 20.60 -9.95 -8.78
N VAL A 9 20.75 -10.10 -7.46
CA VAL A 9 19.59 -10.35 -6.55
C VAL A 9 18.81 -9.05 -6.23
N ALA A 10 19.52 -7.93 -6.13
CA ALA A 10 18.94 -6.66 -5.69
C ALA A 10 17.87 -6.11 -6.66
N ARG A 11 18.15 -6.21 -7.97
CA ARG A 11 17.29 -5.72 -9.06
C ARG A 11 16.10 -6.63 -9.34
N GLU A 12 16.19 -7.92 -9.00
CA GLU A 12 15.11 -8.88 -9.27
C GLU A 12 13.93 -8.69 -8.32
N PHE A 13 14.21 -8.38 -7.05
CA PHE A 13 13.17 -8.10 -6.04
C PHE A 13 12.32 -6.86 -6.38
N THR A 14 12.94 -5.80 -6.89
CA THR A 14 12.27 -4.51 -7.14
C THR A 14 11.71 -4.36 -8.55
N ARG A 15 12.00 -5.29 -9.47
CA ARG A 15 11.56 -5.19 -10.86
C ARG A 15 10.15 -5.77 -11.02
N TYR A 16 9.19 -4.92 -11.35
CA TYR A 16 7.78 -5.29 -11.59
C TYR A 16 7.61 -6.54 -12.47
N SER A 17 8.29 -6.62 -13.62
CA SER A 17 8.14 -7.77 -14.52
C SER A 17 8.60 -9.10 -13.89
N SER A 18 9.66 -9.08 -13.10
CA SER A 18 10.19 -10.27 -12.41
C SER A 18 9.27 -10.68 -11.25
N ALA A 19 8.81 -9.69 -10.48
CA ALA A 19 7.83 -9.89 -9.40
C ALA A 19 6.50 -10.47 -9.92
N ARG A 20 6.00 -9.95 -11.04
CA ARG A 20 4.82 -10.46 -11.74
C ARG A 20 4.98 -11.90 -12.20
N SER A 21 6.07 -12.23 -12.87
CA SER A 21 6.35 -13.62 -13.30
C SER A 21 6.38 -14.57 -12.11
N ARG A 22 7.07 -14.20 -11.03
CA ARG A 22 7.15 -15.01 -9.80
C ARG A 22 5.77 -15.29 -9.20
N PHE A 23 4.95 -14.25 -9.05
CA PHE A 23 3.58 -14.39 -8.53
C PHE A 23 2.73 -15.32 -9.41
N LEU A 24 2.71 -15.09 -10.72
CA LEU A 24 1.91 -15.88 -11.67
C LEU A 24 2.34 -17.35 -11.70
N GLU A 25 3.64 -17.63 -11.74
CA GLU A 25 4.18 -18.99 -11.72
C GLU A 25 3.81 -19.72 -10.42
N ALA A 26 3.96 -19.05 -9.28
CA ALA A 26 3.62 -19.61 -7.98
C ALA A 26 2.12 -19.92 -7.86
N ALA A 27 1.25 -18.99 -8.28
CA ALA A 27 -0.20 -19.15 -8.27
C ALA A 27 -0.67 -20.23 -9.28
N GLN A 28 -0.09 -20.28 -10.48
CA GLN A 28 -0.43 -21.27 -11.50
C GLN A 28 -0.12 -22.70 -11.03
N ARG A 29 1.01 -22.90 -10.35
CA ARG A 29 1.39 -24.19 -9.77
C ARG A 29 0.37 -24.72 -8.77
N LEU A 30 -0.38 -23.83 -8.11
CA LEU A 30 -1.45 -24.18 -7.18
C LEU A 30 -2.82 -24.33 -7.85
N GLY A 31 -2.92 -24.09 -9.16
CA GLY A 31 -4.16 -24.22 -9.92
C GLY A 31 -5.09 -23.01 -9.82
N ALA A 32 -4.53 -21.80 -9.67
CA ALA A 32 -5.33 -20.57 -9.65
C ALA A 32 -6.15 -20.40 -10.95
N SER A 33 -7.35 -19.85 -10.80
CA SER A 33 -8.03 -19.17 -11.91
C SER A 33 -7.52 -17.75 -12.00
N PHE A 34 -7.30 -17.24 -13.22
CA PHE A 34 -6.71 -15.92 -13.43
C PHE A 34 -7.64 -14.97 -14.17
N GLU A 35 -7.59 -13.71 -13.74
CA GLU A 35 -8.11 -12.57 -14.50
C GLU A 35 -7.03 -11.48 -14.57
N SER A 36 -6.94 -10.80 -15.70
CA SER A 36 -5.90 -9.79 -15.94
C SER A 36 -6.55 -8.52 -16.48
N TYR A 37 -6.22 -7.40 -15.85
CA TYR A 37 -6.72 -6.08 -16.19
C TYR A 37 -5.56 -5.23 -16.71
N GLU A 38 -5.57 -4.93 -18.01
CA GLU A 38 -4.51 -4.12 -18.64
C GLU A 38 -4.70 -2.63 -18.30
N ASN A 39 -3.66 -2.02 -17.72
CA ASN A 39 -3.62 -0.59 -17.48
C ASN A 39 -3.32 0.11 -18.83
N PRO A 40 -4.05 1.18 -19.19
CA PRO A 40 -3.93 1.84 -20.49
C PRO A 40 -2.57 2.52 -20.73
N MET A 41 -1.74 2.69 -19.69
CA MET A 41 -0.39 3.23 -19.80
C MET A 41 0.68 2.16 -20.12
N GLY A 42 0.30 0.88 -20.16
CA GLY A 42 1.16 -0.20 -20.62
C GLY A 42 1.18 -0.32 -22.15
N ASP A 43 2.25 -0.90 -22.68
CA ASP A 43 2.35 -1.25 -24.11
C ASP A 43 2.79 -2.70 -24.31
N ARG A 44 3.04 -3.11 -25.56
CA ARG A 44 3.43 -4.50 -25.87
C ARG A 44 4.81 -4.87 -25.33
N GLU A 45 5.71 -3.93 -25.16
CA GLU A 45 7.09 -4.16 -24.69
C GLU A 45 7.15 -4.10 -23.16
N GLU A 46 6.36 -3.22 -22.55
CA GLU A 46 6.22 -3.06 -21.10
C GLU A 46 4.74 -3.10 -20.70
N PRO A 47 4.09 -4.28 -20.71
CA PRO A 47 2.71 -4.40 -20.31
C PRO A 47 2.57 -4.10 -18.82
N LEU A 48 1.57 -3.29 -18.48
CA LEU A 48 1.21 -2.94 -17.10
C LEU A 48 -0.13 -3.58 -16.80
N VAL A 49 -0.16 -4.53 -15.87
CA VAL A 49 -1.31 -5.40 -15.64
C VAL A 49 -1.55 -5.60 -14.15
N THR A 50 -2.80 -5.48 -13.74
CA THR A 50 -3.28 -6.03 -12.46
C THR A 50 -3.76 -7.44 -12.71
N ASP A 51 -3.04 -8.44 -12.20
CA ASP A 51 -3.45 -9.84 -12.24
C ASP A 51 -4.16 -10.24 -10.95
N VAL A 52 -5.20 -11.05 -11.09
CA VAL A 52 -6.01 -11.57 -9.99
C VAL A 52 -5.92 -13.09 -10.02
N ALA A 53 -5.40 -13.68 -8.95
CA ALA A 53 -5.36 -15.13 -8.77
C ALA A 53 -6.43 -15.56 -7.77
N VAL A 54 -7.32 -16.45 -8.19
CA VAL A 54 -8.46 -16.91 -7.38
C VAL A 54 -8.35 -18.42 -7.10
N PHE A 55 -8.57 -18.79 -5.85
CA PHE A 55 -8.62 -20.16 -5.36
C PHE A 55 -9.91 -20.39 -4.56
N GLY A 56 -10.34 -21.65 -4.48
CA GLY A 56 -11.52 -22.05 -3.69
C GLY A 56 -12.82 -22.04 -4.51
N GLU A 57 -13.92 -22.31 -3.83
CA GLU A 57 -15.24 -22.52 -4.43
C GLU A 57 -16.00 -21.22 -4.65
N ASP A 58 -16.93 -21.22 -5.61
CA ASP A 58 -17.59 -19.98 -5.99
C ASP A 58 -18.63 -19.47 -4.97
N ASN A 59 -19.14 -20.39 -4.17
CA ASN A 59 -20.16 -20.19 -3.14
C ASN A 59 -19.56 -20.26 -1.73
N ALA A 60 -18.25 -20.01 -1.57
CA ALA A 60 -17.61 -20.00 -0.27
C ALA A 60 -18.22 -18.90 0.62
N GLU A 61 -18.55 -19.25 1.87
CA GLU A 61 -19.11 -18.30 2.87
C GLU A 61 -18.03 -17.41 3.49
N ARG A 62 -16.75 -17.68 3.19
CA ARG A 62 -15.59 -16.99 3.73
C ARG A 62 -14.61 -16.70 2.61
N ALA A 63 -14.04 -15.50 2.61
CA ALA A 63 -12.99 -15.16 1.66
C ALA A 63 -11.82 -14.41 2.31
N LEU A 64 -10.63 -14.53 1.71
CA LEU A 64 -9.47 -13.69 2.01
C LEU A 64 -9.11 -12.89 0.75
N LEU A 65 -9.14 -11.56 0.85
CA LEU A 65 -8.62 -10.64 -0.14
C LEU A 65 -7.22 -10.19 0.27
N VAL A 66 -6.22 -10.42 -0.59
CA VAL A 66 -4.83 -10.03 -0.36
C VAL A 66 -4.37 -9.12 -1.49
N ILE A 67 -3.98 -7.89 -1.18
CA ILE A 67 -3.63 -6.85 -2.15
C ILE A 67 -2.15 -6.50 -2.04
N SER A 68 -1.48 -6.38 -3.18
CA SER A 68 -0.15 -5.78 -3.26
C SER A 68 -0.14 -4.57 -4.18
N GLY A 69 0.75 -3.62 -3.89
CA GLY A 69 1.00 -2.45 -4.73
C GLY A 69 -0.18 -1.49 -4.83
N THR A 70 -0.92 -1.28 -3.73
CA THR A 70 -1.80 -0.11 -3.60
C THR A 70 -0.99 1.17 -3.78
N HIS A 71 0.12 1.30 -3.05
CA HIS A 71 1.18 2.23 -3.39
C HIS A 71 2.24 1.51 -4.21
N GLY A 72 2.59 2.08 -5.36
CA GLY A 72 3.48 1.41 -6.31
C GLY A 72 4.89 1.15 -5.78
N LEU A 73 5.46 2.13 -5.05
CA LEU A 73 6.77 2.02 -4.38
C LEU A 73 6.88 0.82 -3.42
N GLU A 74 5.75 0.40 -2.87
CA GLU A 74 5.62 -0.63 -1.84
C GLU A 74 5.22 -2.00 -2.46
N GLY A 75 4.90 -1.99 -3.77
CA GLY A 75 4.58 -3.16 -4.58
C GLY A 75 5.61 -4.29 -4.51
N PRO A 76 6.94 -4.04 -4.52
CA PRO A 76 7.93 -5.11 -4.37
C PRO A 76 7.74 -5.96 -3.11
N ALA A 77 7.52 -5.29 -1.97
CA ALA A 77 7.38 -5.97 -0.68
C ALA A 77 6.08 -6.77 -0.61
N GLY A 78 4.96 -6.17 -1.02
CA GLY A 78 3.68 -6.87 -1.08
C GLY A 78 3.67 -8.05 -2.04
N SER A 79 4.32 -7.90 -3.20
CA SER A 79 4.47 -8.98 -4.18
C SER A 79 5.31 -10.13 -3.62
N ALA A 80 6.40 -9.81 -2.92
CA ALA A 80 7.25 -10.81 -2.27
C ALA A 80 6.49 -11.56 -1.16
N ALA A 81 5.71 -10.85 -0.33
CA ALA A 81 4.88 -11.46 0.70
C ALA A 81 3.83 -12.43 0.11
N GLN A 82 3.12 -12.01 -0.95
CA GLN A 82 2.17 -12.88 -1.66
C GLN A 82 2.85 -14.11 -2.27
N SER A 83 3.97 -13.89 -2.98
CA SER A 83 4.72 -14.97 -3.64
C SER A 83 5.27 -15.97 -2.62
N ALA A 84 5.81 -15.50 -1.49
CA ALA A 84 6.33 -16.37 -0.44
C ALA A 84 5.26 -17.30 0.12
N TRP A 85 4.03 -16.80 0.34
CA TRP A 85 2.92 -17.64 0.77
C TRP A 85 2.54 -18.70 -0.27
N LEU A 86 2.42 -18.30 -1.54
CA LEU A 86 2.08 -19.21 -2.65
C LEU A 86 3.19 -20.25 -2.91
N GLU A 87 4.45 -19.88 -2.76
CA GLU A 87 5.62 -20.74 -2.96
C GLU A 87 5.71 -21.86 -1.91
N ASN A 88 5.26 -21.58 -0.68
CA ASN A 88 5.30 -22.52 0.45
C ASN A 88 4.04 -23.41 0.57
N ARG A 89 3.20 -23.45 -0.46
CA ARG A 89 2.01 -24.32 -0.52
C ARG A 89 2.15 -25.44 -1.54
N ASN A 90 1.29 -26.45 -1.36
CA ASN A 90 0.93 -27.41 -2.41
C ASN A 90 -0.57 -27.31 -2.69
N SER A 91 -1.02 -27.82 -3.84
CA SER A 91 -2.43 -27.72 -4.26
C SER A 91 -3.41 -28.39 -3.30
N THR A 92 -2.96 -29.42 -2.56
CA THR A 92 -3.74 -30.09 -1.51
C THR A 92 -3.79 -29.34 -0.18
N GLY A 93 -2.99 -28.28 -0.04
CA GLY A 93 -2.83 -27.50 1.19
C GLY A 93 -3.65 -26.19 1.19
N LEU A 94 -4.45 -25.96 0.15
CA LEU A 94 -5.39 -24.84 0.12
C LEU A 94 -6.58 -25.11 1.05
N PRO A 95 -7.07 -24.10 1.77
CA PRO A 95 -8.19 -24.26 2.70
C PRO A 95 -9.49 -24.62 1.96
N SER A 96 -10.22 -25.61 2.48
CA SER A 96 -11.58 -25.92 2.01
C SER A 96 -12.58 -24.88 2.54
N GLY A 97 -13.58 -24.51 1.74
CA GLY A 97 -14.65 -23.60 2.16
C GLY A 97 -14.23 -22.14 2.36
N ILE A 98 -13.02 -21.77 1.91
CA ILE A 98 -12.53 -20.40 1.88
C ILE A 98 -12.12 -20.05 0.45
N ARG A 99 -12.63 -18.94 -0.07
CA ARG A 99 -12.15 -18.36 -1.32
C ARG A 99 -10.94 -17.47 -1.06
N LEU A 100 -9.86 -17.63 -1.81
CA LEU A 100 -8.69 -16.76 -1.70
C LEU A 100 -8.59 -15.92 -2.98
N VAL A 101 -8.49 -14.61 -2.84
CA VAL A 101 -8.41 -13.65 -3.94
C VAL A 101 -7.14 -12.81 -3.74
N PHE A 102 -6.14 -13.03 -4.60
CA PHE A 102 -4.89 -12.27 -4.58
C PHE A 102 -4.86 -11.28 -5.74
N ILE A 103 -4.63 -10.00 -5.45
CA ILE A 103 -4.44 -8.94 -6.45
C ILE A 103 -2.95 -8.58 -6.52
N HIS A 104 -2.32 -8.77 -7.68
CA HIS A 104 -0.93 -8.46 -7.98
C HIS A 104 -0.82 -7.70 -9.32
N ALA A 105 -0.55 -6.41 -9.36
CA ALA A 105 -0.51 -5.44 -8.27
C ALA A 105 -1.52 -4.34 -8.62
N LEU A 106 -2.21 -3.79 -7.62
CA LEU A 106 -3.36 -2.91 -7.83
C LEU A 106 -3.01 -1.63 -8.61
N ASN A 107 -1.84 -1.05 -8.37
CA ASN A 107 -1.24 0.04 -9.13
C ASN A 107 -0.01 -0.46 -9.92
N PRO A 108 -0.21 -1.13 -11.08
CA PRO A 108 0.89 -1.71 -11.83
C PRO A 108 1.80 -0.63 -12.43
N TRP A 109 1.25 0.54 -12.77
CA TRP A 109 2.05 1.69 -13.23
C TRP A 109 2.99 2.19 -12.14
N GLY A 110 2.47 2.44 -10.94
CA GLY A 110 3.28 2.91 -9.82
C GLY A 110 4.38 1.91 -9.48
N PHE A 111 4.07 0.61 -9.48
CA PHE A 111 5.07 -0.42 -9.22
C PHE A 111 6.16 -0.44 -10.31
N ALA A 112 5.79 -0.49 -11.59
CA ALA A 112 6.77 -0.49 -12.68
C ALA A 112 7.65 0.77 -12.71
N ARG A 113 7.09 1.93 -12.36
CA ARG A 113 7.81 3.22 -12.33
C ARG A 113 8.50 3.51 -11.00
N MET A 114 8.29 2.66 -9.99
CA MET A 114 8.69 2.90 -8.59
C MET A 114 8.21 4.28 -8.12
N SER A 115 6.92 4.53 -8.23
CA SER A 115 6.23 5.74 -7.76
C SER A 115 5.14 5.36 -6.77
N ARG A 116 4.87 6.22 -5.78
CA ARG A 116 3.82 5.95 -4.78
C ARG A 116 2.45 5.88 -5.43
N THR A 117 2.18 6.83 -6.32
CA THR A 117 0.87 7.13 -6.89
C THR A 117 0.63 6.42 -8.23
N THR A 118 -0.58 6.55 -8.76
CA THR A 118 -0.89 6.17 -10.14
C THR A 118 -0.26 7.12 -11.18
N GLU A 119 -0.48 6.81 -12.45
CA GLU A 119 -0.10 7.61 -13.63
C GLU A 119 -0.62 9.06 -13.58
N ASP A 120 -1.75 9.28 -12.91
CA ASP A 120 -2.38 10.60 -12.75
C ASP A 120 -1.98 11.29 -11.43
N ASN A 121 -0.93 10.79 -10.77
CA ASN A 121 -0.49 11.21 -9.43
C ASN A 121 -1.56 11.04 -8.34
N ILE A 122 -2.48 10.09 -8.53
CA ILE A 122 -3.49 9.79 -7.52
C ILE A 122 -2.88 8.86 -6.46
N ASP A 123 -2.95 9.29 -5.19
CA ASP A 123 -2.82 8.40 -4.04
C ASP A 123 -4.10 7.56 -3.96
N LEU A 124 -3.98 6.25 -4.22
CA LEU A 124 -5.12 5.34 -4.18
C LEU A 124 -5.78 5.29 -2.81
N ASN A 125 -5.01 5.47 -1.74
CA ASN A 125 -5.53 5.52 -0.38
C ASN A 125 -6.12 6.91 -0.03
N ARG A 126 -6.37 7.76 -1.03
CA ARG A 126 -7.24 8.95 -0.98
C ARG A 126 -8.33 8.95 -2.07
N ASN A 127 -8.40 7.94 -2.93
CA ASN A 127 -9.29 7.95 -4.09
C ASN A 127 -10.71 7.43 -3.78
N PHE A 128 -10.95 6.80 -2.63
CA PHE A 128 -12.24 6.15 -2.29
C PHE A 128 -13.28 7.09 -1.67
N VAL A 129 -13.34 8.34 -2.16
CA VAL A 129 -14.41 9.27 -1.82
C VAL A 129 -15.65 9.07 -2.71
N ASP A 130 -16.77 9.65 -2.31
CA ASP A 130 -17.94 9.79 -3.17
C ASP A 130 -17.75 10.99 -4.11
N PHE A 131 -17.41 10.72 -5.38
CA PHE A 131 -17.17 11.75 -6.40
C PHE A 131 -18.45 12.46 -6.87
N GLU A 132 -19.64 11.96 -6.51
CA GLU A 132 -20.92 12.63 -6.80
C GLU A 132 -21.26 13.70 -5.76
N ARG A 133 -20.50 13.75 -4.65
CA ARG A 133 -20.60 14.78 -3.61
C ARG A 133 -19.47 15.81 -3.74
N SER A 134 -19.60 16.90 -3.00
CA SER A 134 -18.50 17.84 -2.82
C SER A 134 -17.27 17.11 -2.25
N LEU A 135 -16.13 17.26 -2.93
CA LEU A 135 -14.88 16.66 -2.50
C LEU A 135 -14.44 17.21 -1.14
N PRO A 136 -13.81 16.38 -0.28
CA PRO A 136 -13.29 16.83 1.00
C PRO A 136 -12.33 18.01 0.83
N GLY A 137 -12.56 19.07 1.61
CA GLY A 137 -11.66 20.21 1.67
C GLY A 137 -10.41 19.90 2.51
N ASN A 138 -9.32 20.58 2.19
CA ASN A 138 -8.14 20.63 3.04
C ASN A 138 -7.62 22.08 3.01
N GLU A 139 -8.14 22.91 3.92
CA GLU A 139 -7.90 24.36 3.95
C GLU A 139 -6.43 24.72 4.22
N ARG A 140 -5.68 23.80 4.85
CA ARG A 140 -4.26 23.98 5.20
C ARG A 140 -3.32 23.59 4.07
N TYR A 141 -3.76 22.70 3.19
CA TYR A 141 -2.92 22.17 2.13
C TYR A 141 -2.36 23.23 1.16
N PRO A 142 -3.08 24.30 0.75
CA PRO A 142 -2.51 25.30 -0.14
C PRO A 142 -1.23 25.97 0.42
N GLU A 143 -1.22 26.31 1.70
CA GLU A 143 -0.04 26.89 2.36
C GLU A 143 1.09 25.86 2.49
N ILE A 144 0.74 24.62 2.86
CA ILE A 144 1.70 23.51 2.94
C ILE A 144 2.29 23.18 1.57
N HIS A 145 1.48 23.19 0.50
CA HIS A 145 1.92 22.93 -0.88
C HIS A 145 2.92 24.00 -1.33
N ALA A 146 2.64 25.27 -1.06
CA ALA A 146 3.56 26.36 -1.36
C ALA A 146 4.93 26.19 -0.70
N ILE A 147 4.98 25.56 0.49
CA ILE A 147 6.21 25.25 1.21
C ILE A 147 6.86 23.97 0.67
N ALA A 148 6.11 22.88 0.58
CA ALA A 148 6.61 21.51 0.37
C ALA A 148 6.80 21.15 -1.10
N CYS A 149 6.09 21.81 -2.02
CA CYS A 149 6.06 21.47 -3.45
C CYS A 149 6.63 22.60 -4.34
N PRO A 150 7.80 23.20 -4.04
CA PRO A 150 8.38 24.19 -4.93
C PRO A 150 8.74 23.58 -6.28
N GLU A 151 8.93 24.41 -7.30
CA GLU A 151 9.20 23.94 -8.67
C GLU A 151 10.58 23.30 -8.82
N HIS A 152 11.62 23.86 -8.19
CA HIS A 152 13.01 23.44 -8.41
C HIS A 152 13.50 22.56 -7.26
N TYR A 153 14.24 21.50 -7.60
CA TYR A 153 14.92 20.65 -6.62
C TYR A 153 16.41 20.99 -6.53
N ASP A 154 16.89 21.28 -5.32
CA ASP A 154 18.29 21.20 -4.91
C ASP A 154 18.39 20.93 -3.39
N GLU A 155 19.58 20.63 -2.88
CA GLU A 155 19.75 20.33 -1.44
C GLU A 155 19.33 21.50 -0.54
N LYS A 156 19.56 22.75 -0.96
CA LYS A 156 19.15 23.94 -0.21
C LYS A 156 17.63 24.12 -0.24
N VAL A 157 16.95 23.69 -1.31
CA VAL A 157 15.49 23.66 -1.37
C VAL A 157 14.96 22.68 -0.32
N VAL A 158 15.56 21.50 -0.17
CA VAL A 158 15.14 20.52 0.84
C VAL A 158 15.31 21.08 2.27
N GLU A 159 16.41 21.79 2.53
CA GLU A 159 16.61 22.52 3.79
C GLU A 159 15.50 23.56 4.01
N ARG A 160 15.20 24.38 3.00
CA ARG A 160 14.12 25.39 3.08
C ARG A 160 12.73 24.78 3.27
N ILE A 161 12.43 23.64 2.64
CA ILE A 161 11.19 22.90 2.88
C ILE A 161 11.12 22.49 4.35
N THR A 162 12.19 21.90 4.88
CA THR A 162 12.26 21.45 6.27
C THR A 162 12.06 22.60 7.26
N GLU A 163 12.78 23.71 7.05
CA GLU A 163 12.64 24.93 7.85
C GLU A 163 11.24 25.54 7.73
N GLY A 164 10.67 25.57 6.51
CA GLY A 164 9.33 26.10 6.25
C GLY A 164 8.24 25.28 6.91
N LEU A 165 8.29 23.95 6.84
CA LEU A 165 7.33 23.07 7.51
C LEU A 165 7.46 23.17 9.03
N LYS A 166 8.68 23.32 9.54
CA LYS A 166 8.91 23.57 10.97
C LYS A 166 8.29 24.91 11.40
N ALA A 167 8.53 25.98 10.66
CA ALA A 167 7.93 27.29 10.94
C ALA A 167 6.39 27.25 10.87
N TYR A 168 5.85 26.51 9.90
CA TYR A 168 4.40 26.28 9.80
C TYR A 168 3.86 25.55 11.04
N ALA A 169 4.53 24.49 11.50
CA ALA A 169 4.15 23.78 12.73
C ALA A 169 4.28 24.66 13.98
N GLU A 170 5.31 25.50 14.08
CA GLU A 170 5.46 26.47 15.18
C GLU A 170 4.33 27.51 15.20
N GLN A 171 3.83 27.91 14.04
CA GLN A 171 2.75 28.90 13.91
C GLN A 171 1.34 28.31 14.10
N HIS A 172 1.11 27.10 13.59
CA HIS A 172 -0.24 26.51 13.47
C HIS A 172 -0.47 25.27 14.33
N GLY A 173 0.57 24.75 14.97
CA GLY A 173 0.56 23.48 15.72
C GLY A 173 1.01 22.29 14.87
N TYR A 174 1.61 21.30 15.52
CA TYR A 174 2.06 20.06 14.87
C TYR A 174 0.88 19.27 14.29
N GLU A 175 -0.25 19.20 15.01
CA GLU A 175 -1.50 18.62 14.53
C GLU A 175 -1.95 19.23 13.19
N ALA A 176 -1.87 20.55 13.04
CA ALA A 176 -2.30 21.23 11.82
C ALA A 176 -1.42 20.85 10.61
N LEU A 177 -0.12 20.65 10.83
CA LEU A 177 0.80 20.18 9.79
C LEU A 177 0.51 18.73 9.42
N THR A 178 0.36 17.83 10.40
CA THR A 178 0.12 16.41 10.15
C THR A 178 -1.25 16.16 9.54
N ASN A 179 -2.29 16.90 9.96
CA ASN A 179 -3.62 16.91 9.35
C ASN A 179 -3.58 17.43 7.91
N GLY A 180 -2.88 18.54 7.69
CA GLY A 180 -2.74 19.14 6.37
C GLY A 180 -2.01 18.22 5.38
N LEU A 181 -0.88 17.62 5.76
CA LEU A 181 -0.15 16.67 4.92
C LEU A 181 -0.89 15.34 4.77
N GLY A 182 -1.37 14.76 5.87
CA GLY A 182 -1.87 13.39 5.94
C GLY A 182 -3.33 13.21 5.52
N GLY A 183 -4.18 14.23 5.60
CA GLY A 183 -5.63 14.10 5.38
C GLY A 183 -6.06 13.78 3.94
N GLY A 184 -5.15 13.96 2.98
CA GLY A 184 -5.44 13.96 1.56
C GLY A 184 -5.96 15.30 1.07
N GLN A 185 -5.95 15.49 -0.25
CA GLN A 185 -6.38 16.73 -0.88
C GLN A 185 -6.80 16.49 -2.34
N TYR A 186 -7.62 17.40 -2.89
CA TYR A 186 -8.22 17.24 -4.22
C TYR A 186 -8.11 18.51 -5.08
N THR A 187 -7.20 19.42 -4.73
CA THR A 187 -7.07 20.75 -5.33
C THR A 187 -5.75 20.96 -6.07
N HIS A 188 -4.70 20.21 -5.73
CA HIS A 188 -3.35 20.34 -6.27
C HIS A 188 -2.90 19.01 -6.88
N ALA A 189 -3.15 18.80 -8.18
CA ALA A 189 -2.86 17.53 -8.85
C ALA A 189 -1.36 17.16 -8.86
N ASP A 190 -0.47 18.14 -8.67
CA ASP A 190 0.99 17.99 -8.61
C ASP A 190 1.53 17.79 -7.17
N GLY A 191 0.64 17.76 -6.18
CA GLY A 191 0.98 17.67 -4.77
C GLY A 191 1.05 16.23 -4.23
N LEU A 192 1.48 16.12 -2.98
CA LEU A 192 1.38 14.91 -2.15
C LEU A 192 -0.08 14.55 -1.83
N HIS A 193 -0.35 13.26 -1.69
CA HIS A 193 -1.65 12.70 -1.25
C HIS A 193 -2.86 13.25 -2.01
N TYR A 194 -2.69 13.49 -3.32
CA TYR A 194 -3.76 13.93 -4.20
C TYR A 194 -4.74 12.78 -4.46
N GLY A 195 -6.04 12.98 -4.16
CA GLY A 195 -7.07 11.94 -4.31
C GLY A 195 -7.75 11.89 -5.67
N GLY A 196 -7.40 12.76 -6.62
CA GLY A 196 -7.98 12.78 -7.97
C GLY A 196 -9.29 13.56 -8.12
N ARG A 197 -9.89 13.53 -9.31
CA ARG A 197 -11.20 14.16 -9.62
C ARG A 197 -12.26 13.16 -10.07
N GLY A 198 -11.93 11.87 -10.01
CA GLY A 198 -12.80 10.77 -10.35
C GLY A 198 -12.15 9.47 -9.91
N LYS A 199 -12.88 8.36 -10.06
CA LYS A 199 -12.35 7.02 -9.78
C LYS A 199 -11.15 6.74 -10.67
N ALA A 200 -9.99 6.50 -10.06
CA ALA A 200 -8.78 6.07 -10.74
C ALA A 200 -9.02 4.71 -11.42
N TRP A 201 -8.22 4.38 -12.44
CA TRP A 201 -8.30 3.07 -13.11
C TRP A 201 -8.20 1.92 -12.10
N SER A 202 -7.20 1.95 -11.20
CA SER A 202 -7.01 0.92 -10.18
C SER A 202 -8.19 0.78 -9.23
N ARG A 203 -8.85 1.89 -8.86
CA ARG A 203 -10.06 1.83 -8.02
C ARG A 203 -11.18 1.07 -8.74
N LYS A 204 -11.40 1.35 -10.03
CA LYS A 204 -12.43 0.65 -10.82
C LYS A 204 -12.14 -0.85 -10.91
N VAL A 205 -10.87 -1.22 -11.12
CA VAL A 205 -10.44 -2.63 -11.12
C VAL A 205 -10.72 -3.28 -9.76
N LEU A 206 -10.38 -2.63 -8.65
CA LEU A 206 -10.68 -3.19 -7.32
C LEU A 206 -12.18 -3.39 -7.10
N GLU A 207 -12.99 -2.39 -7.45
CA GLU A 207 -14.45 -2.48 -7.35
C GLU A 207 -15.01 -3.65 -8.20
N GLU A 208 -14.52 -3.83 -9.43
CA GLU A 208 -14.91 -4.95 -10.31
C GLU A 208 -14.49 -6.31 -9.75
N VAL A 209 -13.29 -6.42 -9.18
CA VAL A 209 -12.80 -7.66 -8.55
C VAL A 209 -13.64 -8.03 -7.32
N ILE A 210 -14.00 -7.05 -6.50
CA ILE A 210 -14.87 -7.24 -5.34
C ILE A 210 -16.25 -7.70 -5.80
N GLU A 211 -16.86 -7.00 -6.76
CA GLU A 211 -18.17 -7.37 -7.32
C GLU A 211 -18.17 -8.80 -7.86
N ARG A 212 -17.09 -9.19 -8.55
CA ARG A 212 -17.04 -10.48 -9.23
C ARG A 212 -16.73 -11.66 -8.31
N HIS A 213 -15.85 -11.48 -7.33
CA HIS A 213 -15.31 -12.60 -6.53
C HIS A 213 -15.73 -12.58 -5.07
N LEU A 214 -16.24 -11.45 -4.57
CA LEU A 214 -16.52 -11.27 -3.15
C LEU A 214 -17.95 -10.79 -2.88
N ALA A 215 -18.72 -10.42 -3.90
CA ALA A 215 -20.11 -10.03 -3.72
C ALA A 215 -20.93 -11.15 -3.05
N GLY A 216 -21.62 -10.79 -1.97
CA GLY A 216 -22.44 -11.72 -1.20
C GLY A 216 -21.67 -12.73 -0.35
N VAL A 217 -20.34 -12.63 -0.25
CA VAL A 217 -19.56 -13.43 0.71
C VAL A 217 -19.75 -12.83 2.11
N PRO A 218 -20.34 -13.55 3.08
CA PRO A 218 -20.68 -12.96 4.37
C PRO A 218 -19.47 -12.56 5.22
N ARG A 219 -18.30 -13.18 5.02
CA ARG A 219 -17.12 -12.98 5.87
C ARG A 219 -15.89 -12.79 5.03
N VAL A 220 -15.30 -11.60 5.11
CA VAL A 220 -14.14 -11.26 4.28
C VAL A 220 -12.97 -10.83 5.17
N GLY A 221 -11.90 -11.60 5.11
CA GLY A 221 -10.57 -11.20 5.57
C GLY A 221 -9.92 -10.27 4.55
N VAL A 222 -9.26 -9.20 4.98
CA VAL A 222 -8.55 -8.27 4.08
C VAL A 222 -7.13 -8.01 4.58
N ILE A 223 -6.16 -8.21 3.68
CA ILE A 223 -4.77 -7.80 3.87
C ILE A 223 -4.36 -6.89 2.71
N ASP A 224 -3.90 -5.69 3.01
CA ASP A 224 -3.28 -4.79 2.04
C ASP A 224 -1.83 -4.54 2.47
N TRP A 225 -0.87 -4.96 1.64
CA TRP A 225 0.56 -4.93 1.96
C TRP A 225 1.19 -3.58 1.63
N HIS A 226 1.89 -3.03 2.61
CA HIS A 226 2.55 -1.73 2.56
C HIS A 226 3.94 -1.79 3.23
N THR A 227 4.65 -0.68 3.21
CA THR A 227 5.97 -0.47 3.83
C THR A 227 6.08 0.95 4.34
N GLY A 228 6.81 1.15 5.43
CA GLY A 228 7.01 2.48 5.98
C GLY A 228 7.11 2.45 7.48
N ARG A 229 5.96 2.31 8.14
CA ARG A 229 5.76 2.32 9.59
C ARG A 229 6.15 1.00 10.24
N GLY A 230 6.54 1.08 11.50
CA GLY A 230 6.98 -0.06 12.32
C GLY A 230 8.48 -0.05 12.55
N ASP A 231 8.95 -0.93 13.43
CA ASP A 231 10.38 -1.15 13.59
C ASP A 231 10.97 -1.75 12.31
N TYR A 232 12.23 -1.47 12.04
CA TYR A 232 12.91 -1.97 10.84
C TYR A 232 12.75 -3.49 10.70
N ALA A 233 12.19 -3.92 9.56
CA ALA A 233 11.91 -5.30 9.19
C ALA A 233 10.78 -6.01 9.97
N GLU A 234 10.11 -5.34 10.91
CA GLU A 234 8.97 -5.88 11.66
C GLU A 234 7.63 -5.42 11.06
N PRO A 235 6.57 -6.23 11.16
CA PRO A 235 5.24 -5.85 10.70
C PRO A 235 4.56 -4.87 11.66
N PHE A 236 3.79 -3.94 11.08
CA PHE A 236 2.98 -2.95 11.79
C PHE A 236 1.55 -2.98 11.26
N PHE A 237 0.60 -3.26 12.15
CA PHE A 237 -0.80 -3.51 11.77
C PHE A 237 -1.64 -2.26 11.93
N LEU A 238 -2.20 -1.78 10.84
CA LEU A 238 -3.25 -0.77 10.85
C LEU A 238 -4.61 -1.47 10.75
N CYS A 239 -5.13 -1.96 11.88
CA CYS A 239 -6.47 -2.54 11.96
C CYS A 239 -7.55 -1.45 11.84
N PHE A 240 -8.53 -1.63 10.96
CA PHE A 240 -9.61 -0.65 10.74
C PHE A 240 -10.90 -0.95 11.51
N SER A 241 -11.02 -2.16 12.07
CA SER A 241 -12.12 -2.53 12.95
C SER A 241 -12.19 -1.59 14.16
N SER A 242 -13.39 -1.17 14.54
CA SER A 242 -13.58 -0.28 15.70
C SER A 242 -13.17 -0.99 17.00
N PRO A 243 -12.41 -0.34 17.90
CA PRO A 243 -12.03 -0.94 19.19
C PRO A 243 -13.24 -1.50 19.95
N GLY A 244 -13.12 -2.76 20.40
CA GLY A 244 -14.18 -3.48 21.12
C GLY A 244 -15.25 -4.17 20.26
N SER A 245 -15.30 -3.89 18.95
CA SER A 245 -16.18 -4.60 18.01
C SER A 245 -15.83 -6.10 17.92
N GLU A 246 -16.73 -6.88 17.34
CA GLU A 246 -16.47 -8.31 17.08
C GLU A 246 -15.32 -8.52 16.10
N THR A 247 -15.29 -7.76 15.01
CA THR A 247 -14.22 -7.83 14.01
C THR A 247 -12.88 -7.36 14.55
N TYR A 248 -12.86 -6.48 15.57
CA TYR A 248 -11.64 -6.12 16.29
C TYR A 248 -11.12 -7.26 17.17
N ARG A 249 -12.03 -7.96 17.89
CA ARG A 249 -11.68 -9.15 18.67
C ARG A 249 -11.17 -10.29 17.78
N LEU A 250 -11.74 -10.45 16.59
CA LEU A 250 -11.24 -11.39 15.58
C LEU A 250 -9.85 -11.01 15.08
N ALA A 251 -9.57 -9.73 14.81
CA ALA A 251 -8.23 -9.29 14.42
C ALA A 251 -7.17 -9.62 15.49
N ILE A 252 -7.51 -9.45 16.78
CA ILE A 252 -6.66 -9.86 17.90
C ILE A 252 -6.47 -11.39 17.93
N ASP A 253 -7.52 -12.19 17.71
CA ASP A 253 -7.40 -13.65 17.63
C ASP A 253 -6.49 -14.10 16.47
N TRP A 254 -6.52 -13.38 15.35
CA TRP A 254 -5.76 -13.75 14.16
C TRP A 254 -4.28 -13.41 14.30
N TRP A 255 -3.96 -12.16 14.69
CA TRP A 255 -2.60 -11.63 14.60
C TRP A 255 -1.96 -11.34 15.97
N GLY A 256 -2.71 -11.54 17.06
CA GLY A 256 -2.23 -11.32 18.42
C GLY A 256 -2.51 -9.91 18.95
N GLU A 257 -2.72 -9.83 20.27
CA GLU A 257 -3.08 -8.59 20.95
C GLU A 257 -2.01 -7.51 20.83
N GLU A 258 -0.74 -7.86 21.03
CA GLU A 258 0.39 -6.93 20.92
C GLU A 258 0.47 -6.28 19.54
N ALA A 259 0.30 -7.06 18.47
CA ALA A 259 0.37 -6.58 17.09
C ALA A 259 -0.74 -5.56 16.78
N ILE A 260 -1.96 -5.80 17.27
CA ILE A 260 -3.12 -4.94 17.03
C ILE A 260 -3.10 -3.70 17.92
N LEU A 261 -2.75 -3.83 19.20
CA LEU A 261 -2.72 -2.71 20.15
C LEU A 261 -1.55 -1.76 19.92
N ARG A 262 -0.45 -2.21 19.32
CA ARG A 262 0.71 -1.34 19.01
C ARG A 262 0.32 -0.13 18.15
N LYS A 263 -0.71 -0.26 17.31
CA LYS A 263 -1.31 0.87 16.59
C LYS A 263 -1.87 1.92 17.53
N ASP A 264 -2.61 1.50 18.53
CA ASP A 264 -3.29 2.38 19.47
C ASP A 264 -2.28 3.12 20.35
N GLU A 265 -1.14 2.48 20.65
CA GLU A 265 -0.02 3.13 21.34
C GLU A 265 0.66 4.21 20.50
N ILE A 266 0.84 4.01 19.19
CA ILE A 266 1.35 5.07 18.29
C ILE A 266 0.27 6.13 18.02
N GLY A 267 -1.01 5.75 17.99
CA GLY A 267 -2.15 6.65 18.04
C GLY A 267 -2.12 7.54 19.28
N ALA A 268 -1.72 7.00 20.43
CA ALA A 268 -1.48 7.74 21.67
C ALA A 268 -0.14 8.50 21.69
N ALA A 269 0.86 8.06 20.91
CA ALA A 269 2.16 8.72 20.73
C ALA A 269 2.08 10.02 19.93
N TYR A 270 0.92 10.35 19.34
CA TYR A 270 0.55 11.70 18.92
C TYR A 270 0.38 12.67 20.13
N GLU A 271 1.11 12.48 21.23
CA GLU A 271 1.02 13.27 22.48
C GLU A 271 -0.42 13.56 22.95
N GLY A 272 -1.37 12.65 22.69
CA GLY A 272 -2.80 12.84 22.99
C GLY A 272 -3.65 13.51 21.90
N GLU A 273 -3.11 13.71 20.70
CA GLU A 273 -3.81 14.20 19.51
C GLU A 273 -4.36 13.02 18.67
N ALA A 274 -5.51 13.21 18.02
CA ALA A 274 -6.08 12.18 17.15
C ALA A 274 -5.27 12.07 15.84
N PRO A 275 -5.13 10.87 15.25
CA PRO A 275 -4.54 10.73 13.92
C PRO A 275 -5.32 11.58 12.90
N PRO A 276 -4.64 12.07 11.84
CA PRO A 276 -5.25 13.01 10.92
C PRO A 276 -6.50 12.45 10.26
N PRO A 277 -7.58 13.24 10.08
CA PRO A 277 -8.77 12.79 9.39
C PRO A 277 -8.40 12.49 7.93
N ARG A 278 -8.32 11.21 7.57
CA ARG A 278 -8.01 10.77 6.20
C ARG A 278 -9.31 10.52 5.45
N SER A 279 -9.43 11.10 4.27
CA SER A 279 -10.55 10.86 3.37
C SER A 279 -10.16 9.89 2.26
N GLY A 280 -11.12 9.09 1.79
CA GLY A 280 -10.92 8.25 0.60
C GLY A 280 -10.00 7.05 0.80
N LEU A 281 -9.95 6.50 2.01
CA LEU A 281 -9.16 5.32 2.34
C LEU A 281 -9.63 4.09 1.56
N LEU A 282 -8.68 3.33 1.04
CA LEU A 282 -8.95 2.11 0.27
C LEU A 282 -9.71 1.08 1.10
N PHE A 283 -9.33 0.88 2.36
CA PHE A 283 -9.97 -0.11 3.23
C PHE A 283 -11.47 0.19 3.42
N SER A 284 -11.82 1.45 3.72
CA SER A 284 -13.22 1.89 3.79
C SER A 284 -13.96 1.75 2.45
N GLY A 285 -13.23 1.90 1.34
CA GLY A 285 -13.75 1.62 0.00
C GLY A 285 -14.07 0.14 -0.22
N ILE A 286 -13.25 -0.77 0.29
CA ILE A 286 -13.51 -2.22 0.26
C ILE A 286 -14.79 -2.54 1.06
N GLU A 287 -14.88 -2.05 2.30
CA GLU A 287 -16.06 -2.26 3.16
C GLU A 287 -17.34 -1.75 2.47
N ALA A 288 -17.28 -0.56 1.88
CA ALA A 288 -18.41 0.02 1.14
C ALA A 288 -18.80 -0.80 -0.10
N ALA A 289 -17.83 -1.39 -0.80
CA ALA A 289 -18.07 -2.21 -2.00
C ALA A 289 -18.62 -3.61 -1.66
N LEU A 290 -18.20 -4.18 -0.52
CA LEU A 290 -18.74 -5.45 -0.01
C LEU A 290 -20.19 -5.27 0.50
N GLY A 291 -20.48 -4.12 1.09
CA GLY A 291 -21.80 -3.77 1.62
C GLY A 291 -22.02 -4.27 3.05
N GLU A 292 -23.14 -3.85 3.65
CA GLU A 292 -23.46 -4.08 5.07
C GLU A 292 -23.75 -5.55 5.41
N GLU A 293 -24.00 -6.40 4.41
CA GLU A 293 -24.27 -7.83 4.58
C GLU A 293 -22.99 -8.66 4.77
N SER A 294 -21.81 -8.04 4.58
CA SER A 294 -20.50 -8.68 4.69
C SER A 294 -19.73 -8.12 5.88
N ASP A 295 -19.41 -8.97 6.84
CA ASP A 295 -18.48 -8.62 7.90
C ASP A 295 -17.05 -8.62 7.38
N THR A 296 -16.28 -7.58 7.72
CA THR A 296 -14.88 -7.43 7.30
C THR A 296 -13.94 -7.42 8.49
N VAL A 297 -12.91 -8.26 8.44
CA VAL A 297 -11.78 -8.26 9.39
C VAL A 297 -10.52 -8.05 8.59
N GLY A 298 -9.75 -7.02 8.89
CA GLY A 298 -8.55 -6.75 8.12
C GLY A 298 -7.65 -5.68 8.67
N ALA A 299 -6.48 -5.60 8.04
CA ALA A 299 -5.50 -4.58 8.32
C ALA A 299 -4.80 -4.16 7.03
N VAL A 300 -4.42 -2.88 6.98
CA VAL A 300 -3.25 -2.48 6.19
C VAL A 300 -2.04 -2.90 7.01
N ILE A 301 -1.11 -3.65 6.41
CA ILE A 301 0.05 -4.18 7.11
C ILE A 301 1.29 -3.58 6.49
N GLU A 302 2.00 -2.76 7.27
CA GLU A 302 3.24 -2.12 6.86
C GLU A 302 4.45 -2.91 7.36
N PHE A 303 5.46 -3.12 6.53
CA PHE A 303 6.78 -3.55 7.00
C PHE A 303 7.62 -2.31 7.32
N GLY A 304 8.14 -2.23 8.55
CA GLY A 304 8.92 -1.08 8.99
C GLY A 304 10.19 -0.90 8.18
N THR A 305 10.47 0.34 7.81
CA THR A 305 11.65 0.72 7.02
C THR A 305 12.47 1.72 7.82
N TYR A 306 12.47 2.99 7.45
CA TYR A 306 13.25 4.04 8.11
C TYR A 306 12.37 5.05 8.83
N GLU A 307 13.01 5.94 9.59
CA GLU A 307 12.34 7.00 10.33
C GLU A 307 11.43 7.87 9.45
N PRO A 308 10.32 8.42 10.02
CA PRO A 308 9.31 9.17 9.28
C PRO A 308 9.86 10.28 8.38
N GLU A 309 10.89 11.01 8.82
CA GLU A 309 11.50 12.10 8.04
C GLU A 309 12.12 11.59 6.73
N ARG A 310 12.70 10.38 6.75
CA ARG A 310 13.28 9.77 5.56
C ARG A 310 12.20 9.30 4.59
N VAL A 311 11.09 8.76 5.11
CA VAL A 311 9.94 8.35 4.30
C VAL A 311 9.27 9.57 3.65
N ILE A 312 9.00 10.63 4.41
CA ILE A 312 8.44 11.89 3.89
C ILE A 312 9.36 12.51 2.83
N ARG A 313 10.68 12.51 3.06
CA ARG A 313 11.64 12.98 2.06
C ARG A 313 11.57 12.17 0.76
N ALA A 314 11.35 10.86 0.84
CA ALA A 314 11.19 10.02 -0.34
C ALA A 314 9.90 10.33 -1.11
N GLU A 315 8.79 10.62 -0.44
CA GLU A 315 7.55 11.08 -1.09
C GLU A 315 7.72 12.42 -1.81
N LEU A 316 8.45 13.36 -1.18
CA LEU A 316 8.81 14.62 -1.83
C LEU A 316 9.67 14.38 -3.08
N ILE A 317 10.66 13.48 -2.99
CA ILE A 317 11.48 13.10 -4.15
C ILE A 317 10.61 12.52 -5.28
N ASP A 318 9.68 11.62 -4.99
CA ASP A 318 8.74 11.09 -5.99
C ASP A 318 8.00 12.21 -6.72
N ARG A 319 7.47 13.18 -5.96
CA ARG A 319 6.81 14.37 -6.51
C ARG A 319 7.75 15.21 -7.37
N PHE A 320 8.95 15.52 -6.90
CA PHE A 320 9.93 16.31 -7.65
C PHE A 320 10.35 15.64 -8.96
N LEU A 321 10.53 14.32 -8.95
CA LEU A 321 10.87 13.59 -10.16
C LEU A 321 9.74 13.59 -11.19
N LYS A 322 8.47 13.74 -10.76
CA LYS A 322 7.31 13.83 -11.67
C LYS A 322 7.03 15.24 -12.17
N PHE A 323 7.07 16.24 -11.28
CA PHE A 323 6.54 17.58 -11.56
C PHE A 323 7.56 18.71 -11.40
N GLY A 324 8.70 18.44 -10.78
CA GLY A 324 9.73 19.44 -10.52
C GLY A 324 10.80 19.51 -11.60
N THR A 325 11.56 20.59 -11.54
CA THR A 325 12.83 20.75 -12.26
C THR A 325 13.95 20.16 -11.42
N VAL A 326 14.53 19.06 -11.89
CA VAL A 326 15.63 18.33 -11.24
C VAL A 326 16.79 18.23 -12.22
N ASP A 327 18.01 18.51 -11.76
CA ASP A 327 19.22 18.27 -12.56
C ASP A 327 19.29 16.79 -12.96
N GLU A 328 19.46 16.52 -14.26
CA GLU A 328 19.49 15.18 -14.82
C GLU A 328 20.56 14.29 -14.16
N SER A 329 21.69 14.87 -13.75
CA SER A 329 22.75 14.16 -13.05
C SER A 329 22.34 13.66 -11.65
N LEU A 330 21.37 14.31 -11.00
CA LEU A 330 20.87 13.93 -9.68
C LEU A 330 19.75 12.89 -9.73
N ARG A 331 19.00 12.81 -10.84
CA ARG A 331 17.82 11.93 -10.94
C ARG A 331 18.11 10.47 -10.58
N PRO A 332 19.21 9.83 -11.02
CA PRO A 332 19.49 8.45 -10.64
C PRO A 332 19.69 8.27 -9.12
N GLN A 333 20.39 9.21 -8.48
CA GLN A 333 20.63 9.18 -7.03
C GLN A 333 19.32 9.36 -6.26
N LEU A 334 18.50 10.35 -6.65
CA LEU A 334 17.21 10.60 -6.02
C LEU A 334 16.26 9.41 -6.16
N ARG A 335 16.21 8.79 -7.35
CA ARG A 335 15.45 7.55 -7.55
C ARG A 335 15.91 6.44 -6.62
N ALA A 336 17.22 6.24 -6.47
CA ALA A 336 17.76 5.24 -5.56
C ALA A 336 17.41 5.55 -4.09
N THR A 337 17.52 6.81 -3.66
CA THR A 337 17.15 7.24 -2.31
C THR A 337 15.66 6.99 -2.01
N MET A 338 14.79 7.32 -2.95
CA MET A 338 13.35 7.12 -2.83
C MET A 338 13.00 5.63 -2.77
N ILE A 339 13.54 4.82 -3.67
CA ILE A 339 13.31 3.36 -3.70
C ILE A 339 13.80 2.72 -2.40
N GLU A 340 15.00 3.07 -1.93
CA GLU A 340 15.56 2.53 -0.71
C GLU A 340 14.64 2.80 0.48
N ALA A 341 14.03 3.99 0.57
CA ALA A 341 13.20 4.38 1.70
C ALA A 341 11.95 3.50 1.90
N PHE A 342 11.40 2.91 0.83
CA PHE A 342 10.22 2.05 0.89
C PHE A 342 10.54 0.57 0.64
N CYS A 343 11.63 0.28 -0.06
CA CYS A 343 12.06 -1.08 -0.37
C CYS A 343 13.58 -1.22 -0.16
N PRO A 344 14.04 -1.31 1.10
CA PRO A 344 15.45 -1.42 1.43
C PRO A 344 16.18 -2.49 0.62
N ASN A 345 17.40 -2.17 0.17
CA ASN A 345 18.31 -3.13 -0.45
C ASN A 345 19.12 -3.93 0.58
N ASP A 346 18.46 -4.30 1.69
CA ASP A 346 19.00 -5.16 2.73
C ASP A 346 18.39 -6.56 2.59
N ALA A 347 19.26 -7.56 2.42
CA ALA A 347 18.83 -8.95 2.30
C ALA A 347 18.08 -9.44 3.54
N ARG A 348 18.44 -8.96 4.75
CA ARG A 348 17.75 -9.37 5.99
C ARG A 348 16.33 -8.83 6.03
N TRP A 349 16.16 -7.55 5.68
CA TRP A 349 14.83 -6.94 5.58
C TRP A 349 13.95 -7.68 4.57
N ARG A 350 14.48 -7.99 3.39
CA ARG A 350 13.72 -8.70 2.34
C ARG A 350 13.33 -10.12 2.76
N SER A 351 14.22 -10.85 3.43
CA SER A 351 13.89 -12.17 3.98
C SER A 351 12.85 -12.09 5.10
N ALA A 352 12.90 -11.05 5.95
CA ALA A 352 11.90 -10.83 6.98
C ALA A 352 10.52 -10.54 6.38
N VAL A 353 10.43 -9.69 5.34
CA VAL A 353 9.19 -9.41 4.60
C VAL A 353 8.54 -10.71 4.10
N GLU A 354 9.31 -11.60 3.46
CA GLU A 354 8.79 -12.87 2.97
C GLU A 354 8.33 -13.80 4.12
N ALA A 355 9.12 -13.88 5.20
CA ALA A 355 8.80 -14.71 6.36
C ALA A 355 7.53 -14.24 7.08
N HIS A 356 7.43 -12.95 7.39
CA HIS A 356 6.24 -12.35 7.99
C HIS A 356 5.05 -12.42 7.05
N GLY A 357 5.22 -12.14 5.76
CA GLY A 357 4.15 -12.26 4.76
C GLY A 357 3.52 -13.66 4.72
N LEU A 358 4.36 -14.70 4.76
CA LEU A 358 3.92 -16.09 4.88
C LEU A 358 3.14 -16.33 6.17
N GLU A 359 3.71 -15.97 7.33
CA GLU A 359 3.12 -16.22 8.64
C GLU A 359 1.78 -15.51 8.82
N ILE A 360 1.73 -14.21 8.53
CA ILE A 360 0.55 -13.35 8.70
C ILE A 360 -0.60 -13.78 7.79
N THR A 361 -0.29 -14.17 6.55
CA THR A 361 -1.31 -14.70 5.63
C THR A 361 -1.83 -16.06 6.13
N GLU A 362 -0.97 -16.92 6.68
CA GLU A 362 -1.42 -18.18 7.27
C GLU A 362 -2.30 -17.97 8.50
N GLN A 363 -1.92 -17.05 9.38
CA GLN A 363 -2.72 -16.65 10.53
C GLN A 363 -4.12 -16.17 10.12
N ALA A 364 -4.22 -15.37 9.06
CA ALA A 364 -5.51 -14.92 8.52
C ALA A 364 -6.35 -16.08 7.94
N VAL A 365 -5.72 -17.01 7.21
CA VAL A 365 -6.41 -18.21 6.69
C VAL A 365 -6.93 -19.09 7.83
N GLU A 366 -6.11 -19.34 8.86
CA GLU A 366 -6.52 -20.11 10.04
C GLU A 366 -7.61 -19.38 10.84
N GLY A 367 -7.52 -18.06 10.95
CA GLY A 367 -8.54 -17.21 11.54
C GLY A 367 -9.89 -17.33 10.82
N LEU A 368 -9.89 -17.29 9.48
CA LEU A 368 -11.08 -17.50 8.67
C LEU A 368 -11.70 -18.88 8.90
N LYS A 369 -10.90 -19.95 9.01
CA LYS A 369 -11.43 -21.31 9.30
C LYS A 369 -12.22 -21.35 10.61
N ARG A 370 -11.86 -20.51 11.58
CA ARG A 370 -12.51 -20.43 12.89
C ARG A 370 -13.64 -19.41 12.95
N TRP A 371 -13.80 -18.54 11.93
CA TRP A 371 -14.82 -17.51 11.92
C TRP A 371 -16.22 -18.16 11.87
N PRO A 372 -16.97 -18.12 13.00
CA PRO A 372 -18.21 -18.88 13.18
C PRO A 372 -19.29 -18.40 12.25
#